data_AF-A0A939F1Z4-F1
#
_entry.id   AF-A0A939F1Z4-F1
#
_cell.length_a   1.000
_cell.length_b   1.000
_cell.length_c   1.000
_cell.angle_alpha   90.00
_cell.angle_beta   90.00
_cell.angle_gamma   90.00
#
_symmetry.space_group_name_H-M   'P 1'
#
loop_
_entity.id
_entity.type
_entity.pdbx_description
1 polymer ?
#
loop_
_entity_poly.entity_id
_entity_poly.type
_entity_poly.pdbx_seq_one_letter_code
_entity_poly.pdbx_strand_id
1 'polypeptide(L)'
;MKLVKTFLLTLFAVVTVQATQAQTVAKSKDKAAGTEQVKLKTSAVCDMCKARLEKSLAYEKGVQAAVLDVPTQVLTVTYRPDKTSPDALRAAVQKTGYDADAQPADARAYSRLPECCKKTNAVHTGGE
;
A
#
# COMPACT_ATOMS: atom_id res chain seq x y z
N MET A 1 -0.12 -43.07 -56.63
CA MET A 1 0.45 -43.31 -55.28
C MET A 1 1.93 -42.86 -55.27
N LYS A 2 2.37 -41.61 -55.38
CA LYS A 2 1.78 -40.27 -55.14
C LYS A 2 1.02 -40.22 -53.82
N LEU A 3 1.69 -39.88 -52.71
CA LEU A 3 1.23 -38.89 -51.71
C LEU A 3 1.98 -38.86 -50.37
N VAL A 4 2.95 -39.75 -50.09
CA VAL A 4 3.45 -39.90 -48.70
C VAL A 4 4.95 -39.59 -48.52
N LYS A 5 5.69 -39.23 -49.57
CA LYS A 5 7.15 -39.00 -49.48
C LYS A 5 7.61 -37.55 -49.70
N THR A 6 6.70 -36.64 -50.03
CA THR A 6 6.97 -35.18 -50.13
C THR A 6 6.58 -34.40 -48.87
N PHE A 7 6.11 -35.10 -47.84
CA PHE A 7 5.69 -34.52 -46.56
C PHE A 7 6.88 -34.13 -45.64
N LEU A 8 8.11 -34.24 -46.14
CA LEU A 8 9.34 -33.97 -45.40
C LEU A 8 10.10 -32.73 -45.90
N LEU A 9 9.50 -31.89 -46.77
CA LEU A 9 10.23 -30.74 -47.34
C LEU A 9 9.45 -29.45 -47.70
N THR A 10 8.14 -29.34 -47.48
CA THR A 10 7.43 -28.05 -47.71
C THR A 10 6.23 -27.84 -46.77
N LEU A 11 6.51 -27.45 -45.52
CA LEU A 11 5.56 -26.69 -44.70
C LEU A 11 6.25 -25.46 -44.14
N PHE A 12 6.90 -24.73 -45.04
CA PHE A 12 7.50 -23.42 -44.83
C PHE A 12 6.62 -22.41 -45.57
N ALA A 13 5.40 -22.20 -45.07
CA ALA A 13 4.53 -21.12 -45.50
C ALA A 13 3.50 -20.81 -44.41
N VAL A 14 3.74 -19.69 -43.74
CA VAL A 14 2.72 -18.80 -43.17
C VAL A 14 1.97 -19.34 -41.94
N VAL A 15 2.64 -19.31 -40.79
CA VAL A 15 2.00 -18.85 -39.54
C VAL A 15 2.97 -17.90 -38.83
N THR A 16 3.14 -16.72 -39.43
CA THR A 16 3.58 -15.52 -38.71
C THR A 16 2.34 -14.68 -38.43
N VAL A 17 1.62 -15.01 -37.34
CA VAL A 17 0.71 -14.04 -36.71
C VAL A 17 1.19 -13.86 -35.29
N GLN A 18 1.93 -12.77 -35.12
CA GLN A 18 2.23 -12.18 -33.84
C GLN A 18 0.93 -11.63 -33.26
N ALA A 19 0.65 -11.99 -32.02
CA ALA A 19 -0.11 -11.20 -31.05
C ALA A 19 0.33 -11.72 -29.68
N THR A 20 1.49 -11.31 -29.15
CA THR A 20 1.57 -10.19 -28.19
C THR A 20 0.21 -9.88 -27.57
N GLN A 21 -0.01 -10.27 -26.31
CA GLN A 21 -0.01 -9.34 -25.18
C GLN A 21 0.32 -10.10 -23.89
N ALA A 22 1.41 -9.68 -23.26
CA ALA A 22 1.87 -10.10 -21.96
C ALA A 22 0.81 -9.80 -20.89
N GLN A 23 0.66 -10.73 -19.96
CA GLN A 23 -0.06 -10.52 -18.71
C GLN A 23 0.62 -9.38 -17.94
N THR A 24 0.07 -8.17 -18.11
CA THR A 24 0.39 -7.04 -17.25
C THR A 24 -0.42 -7.22 -15.98
N VAL A 25 0.24 -7.75 -14.97
CA VAL A 25 -0.17 -7.65 -13.56
C VAL A 25 -0.58 -6.21 -13.29
N ALA A 26 -1.82 -6.08 -12.81
CA ALA A 26 -2.46 -4.88 -12.27
C ALA A 26 -1.49 -3.79 -11.78
N LYS A 27 -1.21 -2.82 -12.64
CA LYS A 27 -1.00 -1.44 -12.18
C LYS A 27 -2.26 -0.68 -12.53
N SER A 28 -3.23 -0.70 -11.63
CA SER A 28 -4.33 0.25 -11.62
C SER A 28 -3.74 1.65 -11.50
N LYS A 29 -3.50 2.28 -12.66
CA LYS A 29 -3.28 3.71 -12.77
C LYS A 29 -4.65 4.38 -12.79
N ASP A 30 -5.31 4.44 -11.64
CA ASP A 30 -6.24 5.54 -11.38
C ASP A 30 -5.37 6.77 -11.12
N LYS A 31 -4.91 7.38 -12.23
CA LYS A 31 -4.26 8.68 -12.21
C LYS A 31 -5.37 9.72 -11.98
N ALA A 32 -5.90 9.76 -10.76
CA ALA A 32 -6.55 10.95 -10.26
C ALA A 32 -5.54 12.10 -10.45
N ALA A 33 -5.98 13.13 -11.18
CA ALA A 33 -5.10 14.19 -11.66
C ALA A 33 -4.37 14.85 -10.48
N GLY A 34 -3.07 14.58 -10.34
CA GLY A 34 -2.20 15.22 -9.36
C GLY A 34 -2.05 14.52 -8.00
N THR A 35 -2.42 13.24 -7.85
CA THR A 35 -2.21 12.49 -6.60
C THR A 35 -1.32 11.26 -6.75
N GLU A 36 -0.65 10.91 -5.66
CA GLU A 36 0.13 9.69 -5.49
C GLU A 36 -0.36 8.89 -4.28
N GLN A 37 0.04 7.62 -4.18
CA GLN A 37 -0.25 6.77 -3.04
C GLN A 37 1.04 6.27 -2.39
N VAL A 38 1.08 6.30 -1.06
CA VAL A 38 2.13 5.65 -0.27
C VAL A 38 1.50 4.65 0.69
N LYS A 39 2.18 3.51 0.88
CA LYS A 39 1.83 2.50 1.88
C LYS A 39 2.84 2.57 3.01
N LEU A 40 2.34 2.69 4.24
CA LEU A 40 3.13 2.79 5.46
C LEU A 40 2.70 1.67 6.41
N LYS A 41 3.64 0.82 6.85
CA LYS A 41 3.36 -0.15 7.92
C LYS A 41 3.26 0.60 9.24
N THR A 42 2.22 0.33 10.02
CA THR A 42 1.98 1.00 11.31
C THR A 42 1.95 -0.01 12.45
N SER A 43 1.94 0.50 13.68
CA SER A 43 1.74 -0.28 14.92
C SER A 43 0.27 -0.30 15.39
N ALA A 44 -0.67 0.19 14.58
CA ALA A 44 -2.09 0.16 14.90
C ALA A 44 -2.64 -1.27 14.78
N VAL A 45 -3.51 -1.66 15.72
CA VAL A 45 -3.92 -3.08 15.94
C VAL A 45 -5.43 -3.30 16.00
N CYS A 46 -6.24 -2.24 15.98
CA CYS A 46 -7.70 -2.34 16.07
C CYS A 46 -8.40 -1.19 15.34
N ASP A 47 -9.72 -1.31 15.16
CA ASP A 47 -10.53 -0.29 14.47
C ASP A 47 -10.54 1.08 15.18
N MET A 48 -10.36 1.09 16.51
CA MET A 48 -10.22 2.35 17.25
C MET A 48 -8.88 3.05 16.94
N CYS A 49 -7.79 2.28 16.78
CA CYS A 49 -6.51 2.80 16.33
C CYS A 49 -6.61 3.30 14.88
N LYS A 50 -7.29 2.54 14.01
CA LYS A 50 -7.61 2.94 12.63
C LYS A 50 -8.30 4.30 12.58
N ALA A 51 -9.45 4.42 13.26
CA ALA A 51 -10.24 5.65 13.22
C ALA A 51 -9.45 6.86 13.72
N ARG A 52 -8.63 6.69 14.76
CA ARG A 52 -7.74 7.76 15.25
C ARG A 52 -6.72 8.19 14.21
N LEU A 53 -6.05 7.23 13.58
CA LEU A 53 -4.95 7.47 12.66
C LEU A 53 -5.45 8.08 11.34
N GLU A 54 -6.53 7.52 10.77
CA GLU A 54 -7.19 8.05 9.57
C GLU A 54 -7.73 9.46 9.82
N LYS A 55 -8.40 9.69 10.96
CA LYS A 55 -8.91 11.01 11.32
C LYS A 55 -7.77 12.02 11.45
N SER A 56 -6.64 11.65 12.05
CA SER A 56 -5.51 12.57 12.20
C SER A 56 -4.89 12.91 10.84
N LEU A 57 -4.68 11.93 9.96
CA LEU A 57 -4.11 12.17 8.64
C LEU A 57 -5.06 12.93 7.71
N ALA A 58 -6.37 12.84 7.90
CA ALA A 58 -7.32 13.63 7.12
C ALA A 58 -7.12 15.16 7.28
N TYR A 59 -6.49 15.61 8.38
CA TYR A 59 -6.15 17.02 8.59
C TYR A 59 -4.73 17.38 8.14
N GLU A 60 -3.93 16.40 7.70
CA GLU A 60 -2.58 16.67 7.22
C GLU A 60 -2.62 17.31 5.83
N LYS A 61 -1.75 18.31 5.64
CA LYS A 61 -1.74 19.11 4.43
C LYS A 61 -1.45 18.23 3.22
N GLY A 62 -2.34 18.29 2.23
CA GLY A 62 -2.17 17.56 0.96
C GLY A 62 -2.61 16.09 1.00
N VAL A 63 -3.08 15.57 2.13
CA VAL A 63 -3.74 14.26 2.18
C VAL A 63 -5.14 14.39 1.58
N GLN A 64 -5.51 13.44 0.72
CA GLN A 64 -6.87 13.33 0.17
C GLN A 64 -7.64 12.16 0.78
N ALA A 65 -6.94 11.07 1.06
CA ALA A 65 -7.51 9.91 1.73
C ALA A 65 -6.44 9.20 2.54
N ALA A 66 -6.82 8.65 3.69
CA ALA A 66 -5.99 7.77 4.50
C ALA A 66 -6.85 6.58 4.89
N VAL A 67 -6.42 5.37 4.51
CA VAL A 67 -7.15 4.13 4.79
C VAL A 67 -6.20 3.12 5.43
N LEU A 68 -6.48 2.74 6.66
CA LEU A 68 -5.75 1.69 7.38
C LEU A 68 -6.45 0.35 7.18
N ASP A 69 -5.69 -0.62 6.72
CA ASP A 69 -6.06 -2.02 6.81
C ASP A 69 -5.54 -2.56 8.16
N VAL A 70 -6.45 -2.85 9.09
CA VAL A 70 -6.10 -3.33 10.45
C VAL A 70 -5.39 -4.69 10.41
N PRO A 71 -5.86 -5.70 9.64
CA PRO A 71 -5.22 -7.02 9.60
C PRO A 71 -3.75 -6.96 9.15
N THR A 72 -3.44 -6.18 8.12
CA THR A 72 -2.06 -6.01 7.62
C THR A 72 -1.32 -4.87 8.31
N GLN A 73 -2.01 -4.04 9.09
CA GLN A 73 -1.52 -2.81 9.71
C GLN A 73 -0.93 -1.82 8.70
N VAL A 74 -1.33 -1.93 7.42
CA VAL A 74 -0.82 -1.08 6.34
C VAL A 74 -1.76 0.09 6.14
N LEU A 75 -1.22 1.29 6.31
CA LEU A 75 -1.90 2.53 6.01
C LEU A 75 -1.60 2.95 4.58
N THR A 76 -2.64 3.02 3.75
CA THR A 76 -2.54 3.58 2.40
C THR A 76 -2.99 5.03 2.43
N VAL A 77 -2.09 5.95 2.08
CA VAL A 77 -2.37 7.38 2.03
C VAL A 77 -2.33 7.85 0.59
N THR A 78 -3.44 8.41 0.12
CA THR A 78 -3.51 9.14 -1.16
C THR A 78 -3.24 10.61 -0.87
N TYR A 79 -2.22 11.17 -1.50
CA TYR A 79 -1.75 12.53 -1.22
C TYR A 79 -1.35 13.28 -2.49
N ARG A 80 -1.21 14.59 -2.36
CA ARG A 80 -0.68 15.49 -3.40
C ARG A 80 0.84 15.67 -3.24
N PRO A 81 1.67 15.22 -4.19
CA PRO A 81 3.12 15.36 -4.09
C PRO A 81 3.61 16.81 -4.15
N ASP A 82 2.79 17.75 -4.65
CA ASP A 82 3.10 19.18 -4.62
C ASP A 82 2.87 19.85 -3.25
N LYS A 83 2.22 19.15 -2.31
CA LYS A 83 1.85 19.67 -0.99
C LYS A 83 2.53 18.94 0.17
N THR A 84 2.85 17.66 -0.01
CA THR A 84 3.46 16.81 1.01
C THR A 84 4.30 15.70 0.37
N SER A 85 5.06 14.97 1.18
CA SER A 85 5.96 13.90 0.75
C SER A 85 5.78 12.64 1.61
N PRO A 86 6.22 11.47 1.14
CA PRO A 86 6.22 10.23 1.93
C PRO A 86 6.88 10.40 3.31
N ASP A 87 8.00 11.10 3.40
CA ASP A 87 8.70 11.40 4.66
C ASP A 87 7.89 12.28 5.61
N ALA A 88 7.22 13.30 5.08
CA ALA A 88 6.33 14.14 5.87
C ALA A 88 5.12 13.34 6.41
N LEU A 89 4.58 12.42 5.60
CA LEU A 89 3.49 11.54 6.01
C LEU A 89 3.93 10.53 7.08
N ARG A 90 5.14 9.95 6.97
CA ARG A 90 5.74 9.11 8.03
C ARG A 90 5.86 9.89 9.34
N ALA A 91 6.40 11.10 9.28
CA ALA A 91 6.52 11.97 10.45
C ALA A 91 5.15 12.35 11.03
N ALA A 92 4.14 12.56 10.20
CA ALA A 92 2.78 12.80 10.66
C ALA A 92 2.22 11.58 11.42
N VAL A 93 2.42 10.36 10.91
CA VAL A 93 2.03 9.13 11.62
C VAL A 93 2.76 9.03 12.97
N GLN A 94 4.07 9.28 13.03
CA GLN A 94 4.80 9.28 14.30
C GLN A 94 4.24 10.26 15.33
N LYS A 95 3.83 11.45 14.90
CA LYS A 95 3.21 12.48 15.76
C LYS A 95 1.86 12.07 16.32
N THR A 96 1.20 11.08 15.74
CA THR A 96 -0.02 10.48 16.28
C THR A 96 0.25 9.43 17.36
N GLY A 97 1.53 9.08 17.57
CA GLY A 97 1.96 8.10 18.57
C GLY A 97 2.07 6.68 18.02
N TYR A 98 2.01 6.48 16.69
CA TYR A 98 2.18 5.17 16.07
C TYR A 98 3.50 5.11 15.28
N ASP A 99 4.16 3.96 15.31
CA ASP A 99 5.31 3.66 14.45
C ASP A 99 4.92 3.78 12.96
N ALA A 100 5.87 4.21 12.13
CA ALA A 100 5.73 4.32 10.67
C ALA A 100 6.91 3.63 9.97
N ASP A 101 6.67 2.43 9.46
CA ASP A 101 7.66 1.47 8.98
C ASP A 101 8.77 1.24 10.03
N ALA A 102 10.03 1.52 9.69
CA ALA A 102 11.17 1.38 10.60
C ALA A 102 11.32 2.56 11.58
N GLN A 103 10.50 3.61 11.45
CA GLN A 103 10.64 4.80 12.27
C GLN A 103 9.69 4.74 13.48
N PRO A 104 10.21 4.80 14.72
CA PRO A 104 9.38 4.65 15.92
C PRO A 104 8.49 5.87 16.15
N ALA A 105 7.38 5.68 16.86
CA ALA A 105 6.49 6.75 17.28
C ALA A 105 7.24 7.86 18.04
N ASP A 106 6.74 9.09 17.93
CA ASP A 106 7.19 10.17 18.81
C ASP A 106 6.86 9.81 20.27
N ALA A 107 7.86 9.87 21.15
CA ALA A 107 7.72 9.42 22.53
C ALA A 107 6.61 10.19 23.26
N ARG A 108 6.51 11.52 23.05
CA ARG A 108 5.49 12.35 23.71
C ARG A 108 4.09 12.02 23.20
N ALA A 109 3.94 11.81 21.90
CA ALA A 109 2.68 11.40 21.30
C ALA A 109 2.24 10.01 21.78
N TYR A 110 3.16 9.05 21.81
CA TYR A 110 2.91 7.70 22.31
C TYR A 110 2.46 7.70 23.77
N SER A 111 3.09 8.50 24.64
CA SER A 111 2.70 8.61 26.04
C SER A 111 1.26 9.12 26.23
N ARG A 112 0.76 9.96 25.32
CA ARG A 112 -0.60 10.51 25.33
C ARG A 112 -1.65 9.60 24.70
N LEU A 113 -1.26 8.50 24.06
CA LEU A 113 -2.22 7.53 23.57
C LEU A 113 -3.00 6.90 24.74
N PRO A 114 -4.29 6.59 24.56
CA PRO A 114 -5.01 5.73 25.50
C PRO A 114 -4.28 4.41 25.71
N GLU A 115 -4.44 3.80 26.89
CA GLU A 115 -3.74 2.55 27.21
C GLU A 115 -4.02 1.43 26.20
N CYS A 116 -5.25 1.33 25.68
CA CYS A 116 -5.62 0.36 24.64
C CYS A 116 -4.90 0.59 23.30
N CYS A 117 -4.50 1.82 23.00
CA CYS A 117 -3.85 2.17 21.73
C CYS A 117 -2.33 2.06 21.78
N LYS A 118 -1.75 1.81 22.96
CA LYS A 118 -0.31 1.63 23.13
C LYS A 118 0.09 0.23 22.67
N LYS A 119 1.18 0.13 21.90
CA LYS A 119 1.69 -1.14 21.36
C LYS A 119 2.09 -2.15 22.44
N THR A 120 2.30 -1.71 23.68
CA THR A 120 2.63 -2.57 24.82
C THR A 120 1.39 -3.13 25.52
N ASN A 121 0.19 -2.90 25.00
CA ASN A 121 -1.04 -3.41 25.61
C ASN A 121 -1.18 -4.92 25.37
N ALA A 122 -1.26 -5.68 26.47
CA ALA A 122 -1.38 -7.13 26.47
C ALA A 122 -2.55 -7.68 25.64
N VAL A 123 -3.64 -6.92 25.49
CA VAL A 123 -4.82 -7.31 24.69
C VAL A 123 -4.50 -7.44 23.19
N HIS A 124 -3.38 -6.88 22.73
CA HIS A 124 -2.99 -6.88 21.32
C HIS A 124 -1.59 -7.45 21.06
N THR A 125 -0.80 -7.76 22.09
CA THR A 125 0.58 -8.29 21.95
C THR A 125 0.68 -9.82 22.03
N GLY A 126 -0.43 -10.54 21.96
CA GLY A 126 -0.46 -12.01 21.91
C GLY A 126 -0.59 -12.69 23.27
N GLY A 127 -1.80 -13.17 23.57
CA GLY A 127 -1.95 -14.57 23.99
C GLY A 127 -2.48 -15.29 22.77
N GLU A 128 -1.83 -16.33 22.23
CA GLU A 128 -1.21 -17.48 22.89
C GLU A 128 0.33 -17.53 22.83
#